data_AF-A0A381Z2B4-F1
#
_entry.id   AF-A0A381Z2B4-F1
#
_cell.length_a   1.000
_cell.length_b   1.000
_cell.length_c   1.000
_cell.angle_alpha   90.00
_cell.angle_beta   90.00
_cell.angle_gamma   90.00
#
_symmetry.space_group_name_H-M   'P 1'
#
loop_
_entity.id
_entity.type
_entity.pdbx_description
1 polymer ?
#
loop_
_entity_poly.entity_id
_entity_poly.type
_entity_poly.pdbx_seq_one_letter_code
_entity_poly.pdbx_strand_id
1 'polypeptide(L)' 'MPINPDAAGSVGPSAEFSWTSKDSLLYAMGVGAGVSDPTGFELEFTTENSNDVTQRAL' A
#
# COMPACT_ATOMS: atom_id res chain seq x y z
N MET A 1 -30.20 -6.53 -4.55
CA MET A 1 -29.13 -7.39 -4.03
C MET A 1 -29.65 -8.13 -2.81
N PRO A 2 -29.74 -9.47 -2.82
CA PRO A 2 -30.13 -10.22 -1.63
C PRO A 2 -29.01 -10.15 -0.58
N ILE A 3 -29.38 -9.90 0.67
CA ILE A 3 -28.47 -9.87 1.83
C ILE A 3 -28.97 -10.93 2.82
N ASN A 4 -28.07 -11.79 3.32
CA ASN A 4 -28.41 -12.83 4.29
C ASN A 4 -28.32 -12.29 5.72
N PRO A 5 -29.44 -12.09 6.45
CA PRO A 5 -29.40 -11.61 7.84
C PRO A 5 -28.79 -12.63 8.80
N ASP A 6 -28.84 -13.94 8.48
CA ASP A 6 -28.32 -15.01 9.33
C ASP A 6 -26.78 -15.11 9.30
N ALA A 7 -26.12 -14.37 8.40
CA ALA A 7 -24.67 -14.32 8.32
C ALA A 7 -24.03 -13.49 9.44
N ALA A 8 -24.82 -12.81 10.28
CA ALA A 8 -24.33 -12.04 11.42
C ALA A 8 -23.54 -12.94 12.38
N GLY A 9 -22.26 -12.61 12.61
CA GLY A 9 -21.36 -13.40 13.45
C GLY A 9 -20.60 -14.52 12.72
N SER A 10 -20.83 -14.70 11.42
CA SER A 10 -19.95 -15.55 10.61
C SER A 10 -18.54 -14.95 10.52
N VAL A 11 -17.53 -15.83 10.53
CA VAL A 11 -16.12 -15.45 10.41
C VAL A 11 -15.53 -16.17 9.21
N GLY A 12 -14.76 -15.45 8.40
CA GLY A 12 -14.06 -16.03 7.25
C GLY A 12 -12.88 -16.91 7.67
N PRO A 13 -12.37 -17.77 6.78
CA PRO A 13 -11.14 -18.50 7.04
C PRO A 13 -9.95 -17.55 7.19
N SER A 14 -8.98 -17.90 8.03
CA SER A 14 -7.70 -17.19 8.10
C SER A 14 -6.97 -17.29 6.75
N ALA A 15 -6.32 -16.20 6.34
CA ALA A 15 -5.50 -16.15 5.14
C ALA A 15 -4.19 -15.42 5.45
N GLU A 16 -3.12 -15.85 4.79
CA GLU A 16 -1.82 -15.19 4.83
C GLU A 16 -1.67 -14.26 3.63
N PHE A 17 -1.15 -13.07 3.87
CA PHE A 17 -0.83 -12.10 2.84
C PHE A 17 0.61 -11.66 3.04
N SER A 18 1.37 -11.63 1.96
CA SER A 18 2.72 -11.10 1.93
C SER A 18 2.83 -10.08 0.81
N TRP A 19 3.76 -9.15 0.97
CA TRP A 19 4.02 -8.08 0.03
C TRP A 19 5.52 -7.88 -0.10
N THR A 20 5.89 -7.31 -1.22
CA THR A 20 7.25 -6.84 -1.51
C THR A 20 7.27 -5.31 -1.52
N SER A 21 8.46 -4.72 -1.54
CA SER A 21 8.62 -3.26 -1.66
C SER A 21 7.87 -2.69 -2.88
N LYS A 22 7.76 -3.45 -3.97
CA LYS A 22 7.01 -3.06 -5.16
C LYS A 22 5.52 -2.86 -4.88
N ASP A 23 4.91 -3.74 -4.08
CA ASP A 23 3.49 -3.65 -3.74
C ASP A 23 3.24 -2.43 -2.84
N SER A 24 4.15 -2.19 -1.90
CA SER A 24 4.12 -1.04 -0.99
C SER A 24 4.31 0.29 -1.72
N LEU A 25 5.20 0.34 -2.71
CA LEU A 25 5.39 1.51 -3.59
C LEU A 25 4.14 1.76 -4.45
N LEU A 26 3.53 0.71 -4.99
CA LEU A 26 2.30 0.85 -5.77
C LEU A 26 1.15 1.38 -4.91
N TYR A 27 1.03 0.90 -3.66
CA TYR A 27 0.08 1.43 -2.70
C TYR A 27 0.33 2.91 -2.40
N ALA A 28 1.59 3.28 -2.11
CA ALA A 28 1.97 4.66 -1.81
C ALA A 28 1.58 5.62 -2.96
N MET A 29 1.88 5.25 -4.21
CA MET A 29 1.43 6.02 -5.38
C MET A 29 -0.10 6.08 -5.48
N GLY A 30 -0.79 4.96 -5.23
CA GLY A 30 -2.24 4.87 -5.27
C GLY A 30 -2.94 5.76 -4.25
N VAL A 31 -2.32 6.01 -3.10
CA VAL A 31 -2.82 6.94 -2.06
C VAL A 31 -2.30 8.38 -2.22
N GLY A 32 -1.53 8.65 -3.29
CA GLY A 32 -1.15 10.01 -3.70
C GLY A 32 0.26 10.46 -3.30
N ALA A 33 1.16 9.55 -2.91
CA ALA A 33 2.56 9.91 -2.71
C ALA A 33 3.17 10.47 -4.00
N GLY A 34 3.92 11.57 -3.89
CA GLY A 34 4.57 12.26 -5.01
C GLY A 34 3.72 13.30 -5.71
N VAL A 35 2.47 13.54 -5.29
CA VAL A 35 1.62 14.56 -5.92
C VAL A 35 2.05 15.97 -5.53
N SER A 36 2.50 16.17 -4.28
CA SER A 36 2.82 17.51 -3.77
C SER A 36 4.29 17.84 -3.91
N ASP A 37 5.17 16.85 -3.72
CA ASP A 37 6.63 17.03 -3.80
C ASP A 37 7.35 15.73 -4.22
N PRO A 38 7.26 15.32 -5.51
CA PRO A 38 7.79 14.04 -5.99
C PRO A 38 9.31 13.90 -5.93
N THR A 39 10.05 15.00 -5.74
CA THR A 39 11.52 15.01 -5.74
C THR A 39 12.12 15.45 -4.42
N GLY A 40 11.32 16.00 -3.50
CA GLY A 40 11.74 16.34 -2.15
C GLY A 40 11.34 15.26 -1.16
N PHE A 41 10.57 15.61 -0.14
CA PHE A 41 10.31 14.71 1.00
C PHE A 41 9.43 13.50 0.68
N GLU A 42 8.78 13.46 -0.50
CA GLU A 42 7.97 12.32 -0.91
C GLU A 42 8.76 11.30 -1.75
N LEU A 43 9.97 11.63 -2.19
CA LEU A 43 10.78 10.79 -3.09
C LEU A 43 11.06 9.39 -2.50
N GLU A 44 11.21 9.31 -1.18
CA GLU A 44 11.42 8.07 -0.43
C GLU A 44 10.23 7.09 -0.45
N PHE A 45 9.07 7.51 -0.94
CA PHE A 45 7.84 6.71 -1.06
C PHE A 45 7.43 6.41 -2.51
N THR A 46 8.06 7.05 -3.50
CA THR A 46 7.62 6.97 -4.90
C THR A 46 8.49 6.06 -5.75
N THR A 47 9.75 5.81 -5.34
CA THR A 47 10.66 4.94 -6.09
C THR A 47 11.78 4.40 -5.21
N GLU A 48 12.24 3.20 -5.57
CA GLU A 48 13.48 2.59 -5.10
C GLU A 48 14.72 3.05 -5.88
N ASN A 49 14.55 3.79 -6.98
CA ASN A 49 15.63 4.21 -7.87
C ASN A 49 16.18 5.61 -7.53
N SER A 50 16.66 5.77 -6.30
CA SER A 50 17.21 7.03 -5.79
C SER A 50 18.59 6.82 -5.17
N ASN A 51 19.56 7.65 -5.55
CA ASN A 51 20.88 7.65 -4.92
C ASN A 51 20.83 8.39 -3.58
N ASP A 52 21.50 7.83 -2.57
CA ASP A 52 21.62 8.42 -1.23
C ASP A 52 20.28 8.73 -0.51
N VAL A 53 19.18 8.13 -0.96
CA VAL A 53 17.85 8.22 -0.33
C VAL A 53 17.46 6.84 0.18
N THR A 54 17.14 6.74 1.47
CA THR A 54 16.63 5.48 2.04
C THR A 54 15.16 5.34 1.72
N GLN A 55 14.80 4.30 0.97
CA GLN A 55 13.42 3.97 0.63
C GLN A 55 12.60 3.67 1.91
N ARG A 56 11.38 4.23 2.01
CA ARG A 56 10.50 4.15 3.18
C ARG A 56 9.19 3.40 2.95
N ALA A 57 8.93 2.97 1.72
CA ALA A 57 7.79 2.11 1.38
C ALA A 57 8.19 0.61 1.46
N LEU A 58 8.00 0.00 2.63
CA LEU A 58 8.30 -1.42 2.90
C LEU A 58 7.05 -2.29 2.81
#